data_AF-A0A7M3WU63-F1
#
_entry.id   AF-A0A7M3WU63-F1
#
_cell.length_a   1.000
_cell.length_b   1.000
_cell.length_c   1.000
_cell.angle_alpha   90.00
_cell.angle_beta   90.00
_cell.angle_gamma   90.00
#
_symmetry.space_group_name_H-M   'P 1'
#
loop_
_entity.id
_entity.type
_entity.pdbx_description
1 polymer ?
#
loop_
_entity_poly.entity_id
_entity_poly.type
_entity_poly.pdbx_seq_one_letter_code
_entity_poly.pdbx_strand_id
1 'polypeptide(L)'
;GLASNDAMREAVQALGLTMVKRGVLRGMNAAIHGEAHRRGIDVMGIMAEADPRYPDARAAAEIIRCIDQLLPITSLDIEELIEEAEAIEEQVSAMMNAAKQDEQGSSGANAMLYG
;
A
#
# COMPACT_ATOMS: atom_id res chain seq x y z
N GLY A 1 6.48 -7.62 7.37
CA GLY A 1 5.37 -8.58 7.30
C GLY A 1 4.57 -8.63 8.59
N LEU A 2 3.31 -9.07 8.48
CA LEU A 2 2.34 -9.33 9.55
C LEU A 2 1.85 -10.78 9.45
N ALA A 3 1.47 -11.39 10.57
CA ALA A 3 1.01 -12.78 10.61
C ALA A 3 -0.15 -12.94 11.58
N SER A 4 -1.17 -13.72 11.22
CA SER A 4 -2.34 -13.97 12.07
C SER A 4 -2.04 -15.02 13.14
N ASN A 5 -1.15 -15.97 12.89
CA ASN A 5 -0.77 -17.01 13.85
C ASN A 5 0.70 -17.42 13.64
N ASP A 6 1.18 -18.41 14.40
CA ASP A 6 2.58 -18.84 14.35
C ASP A 6 2.95 -19.53 13.03
N ALA A 7 2.04 -20.30 12.43
CA ALA A 7 2.27 -20.88 11.10
C ALA A 7 2.49 -19.79 10.04
N MET A 8 1.68 -18.73 10.07
CA MET A 8 1.87 -17.57 9.18
C MET A 8 3.12 -16.75 9.51
N ARG A 9 3.58 -16.76 10.76
CA ARG A 9 4.85 -16.11 11.14
C ARG A 9 6.03 -16.81 10.50
N GLU A 10 6.03 -18.13 10.49
CA GLU A 10 7.04 -18.94 9.80
C GLU A 10 7.00 -18.70 8.29
N ALA A 11 5.80 -18.66 7.69
CA ALA A 11 5.64 -18.35 6.27
C ALA A 11 6.22 -16.97 5.89
N VAL A 12 5.93 -15.93 6.69
CA VAL A 12 6.49 -14.58 6.46
C VAL A 12 8.01 -14.57 6.57
N GLN A 13 8.59 -15.32 7.52
CA GLN A 13 10.04 -15.43 7.66
C GLN A 13 10.69 -16.22 6.52
N ALA A 14 10.01 -17.25 6.01
CA ALA A 14 10.48 -18.03 4.86
C ALA A 14 10.56 -17.18 3.58
N LEU A 15 9.74 -16.13 3.46
CA LEU A 15 9.82 -15.12 2.41
C LEU A 15 10.94 -14.08 2.61
N GLY A 16 11.75 -14.21 3.66
CA GLY A 16 12.80 -13.25 3.99
C GLY A 16 12.29 -11.92 4.55
N LEU A 17 10.99 -11.80 4.85
CA LEU A 17 10.40 -10.56 5.35
C LEU A 17 10.65 -10.37 6.84
N THR A 18 11.02 -9.15 7.22
CA THR A 18 11.12 -8.77 8.63
C THR A 18 9.72 -8.57 9.25
N MET A 19 9.50 -9.16 10.42
CA MET A 19 8.25 -8.96 11.17
C MET A 19 8.14 -7.54 11.71
N VAL A 20 6.95 -6.93 11.59
CA VAL A 20 6.64 -5.67 12.26
C VAL A 20 6.70 -5.89 13.77
N LYS A 21 7.60 -5.19 14.46
CA LYS A 21 7.81 -5.36 15.91
C LYS A 21 6.80 -4.59 16.74
N ARG A 22 6.48 -3.36 16.33
CA ARG A 22 5.53 -2.45 17.01
C ARG A 22 4.87 -1.55 15.98
N GLY A 23 3.58 -1.29 16.15
CA GLY A 23 2.80 -0.43 15.28
C GLY A 23 1.31 -0.63 15.50
N VAL A 24 0.49 0.21 14.87
CA VAL A 24 -0.97 0.09 14.85
C VAL A 24 -1.41 -0.09 13.41
N LEU A 25 -2.01 -1.24 13.11
CA LEU A 25 -2.68 -1.47 11.83
C LEU A 25 -4.08 -0.84 11.89
N ARG A 26 -4.49 -0.12 10.84
CA ARG A 26 -5.81 0.52 10.75
C ARG A 26 -6.53 0.13 9.46
N GLY A 27 -7.82 0.47 9.39
CA GLY A 27 -8.66 0.26 8.21
C GLY A 27 -9.04 -1.20 7.97
N MET A 28 -9.33 -1.53 6.71
CA MET A 28 -9.79 -2.87 6.32
C MET A 28 -8.77 -3.96 6.64
N ASN A 29 -7.48 -3.69 6.42
CA ASN A 29 -6.40 -4.64 6.72
C ASN A 29 -6.40 -5.03 8.21
N ALA A 30 -6.66 -4.09 9.12
CA ALA A 30 -6.77 -4.37 10.54
C ALA A 30 -7.98 -5.23 10.89
N ALA A 31 -9.13 -4.92 10.29
CA ALA A 31 -10.35 -5.68 10.50
C ALA A 31 -10.21 -7.12 10.00
N ILE A 32 -9.66 -7.31 8.79
CA ILE A 32 -9.41 -8.63 8.21
C ILE A 32 -8.44 -9.41 9.07
N HIS A 33 -7.31 -8.81 9.45
CA HIS A 33 -6.28 -9.49 10.23
C HIS A 33 -6.78 -9.89 11.63
N GLY A 34 -7.49 -8.99 12.30
CA GLY A 34 -8.08 -9.24 13.62
C GLY A 34 -9.13 -10.35 13.58
N GLU A 35 -9.99 -10.35 12.56
CA GLU A 35 -11.02 -11.37 12.40
C GLU A 35 -10.45 -12.72 11.98
N ALA A 36 -9.43 -12.73 11.12
CA ALA A 36 -8.70 -13.93 10.75
C ALA A 36 -8.03 -14.57 11.97
N HIS A 37 -7.35 -13.77 12.80
CA HIS A 37 -6.77 -14.26 14.05
C HIS A 37 -7.85 -14.86 14.98
N ARG A 38 -8.98 -14.16 15.15
CA ARG A 38 -10.09 -14.63 16.01
C ARG A 38 -10.70 -15.94 15.52
N ARG A 39 -10.76 -16.15 14.20
CA ARG A 39 -11.34 -17.36 13.57
C ARG A 39 -10.31 -18.47 13.33
N GLY A 40 -9.04 -18.25 13.65
CA GLY A 40 -7.97 -19.20 13.34
C GLY A 40 -7.74 -19.37 11.83
N ILE A 41 -8.00 -18.33 11.04
CA ILE A 41 -7.75 -18.32 9.60
C ILE A 41 -6.31 -17.84 9.34
N ASP A 42 -5.63 -18.56 8.46
CA ASP A 42 -4.28 -18.25 8.02
C ASP A 42 -4.28 -17.01 7.13
N VAL A 43 -3.76 -15.91 7.67
CA VAL A 43 -3.58 -14.64 6.97
C VAL A 43 -2.21 -14.08 7.31
N MET A 44 -1.51 -13.62 6.28
CA MET A 44 -0.30 -12.84 6.40
C MET A 44 -0.44 -11.52 5.64
N GLY A 45 0.33 -10.52 6.06
CA GLY A 45 0.39 -9.22 5.41
C GLY A 45 1.81 -8.90 4.97
N ILE A 46 1.96 -8.44 3.72
CA ILE A 46 3.19 -7.88 3.17
C ILE A 46 3.05 -6.35 3.22
N MET A 47 4.10 -5.66 3.63
CA MET A 47 4.10 -4.20 3.77
C MET A 47 5.46 -3.68 3.33
N ALA A 48 5.46 -2.61 2.56
CA ALA A 48 6.63 -1.81 2.22
C ALA A 48 6.49 -0.41 2.82
N GLU A 49 7.60 0.24 3.11
CA GLU A 49 7.61 1.65 3.49
C GLU A 49 7.35 2.50 2.24
N ALA A 50 6.48 3.51 2.36
CA ALA A 50 6.12 4.41 1.27
C ALA A 50 5.93 5.83 1.83
N ASP A 51 6.21 6.85 1.01
CA ASP A 51 5.94 8.23 1.38
C ASP A 51 4.44 8.52 1.29
N PRO A 52 3.75 8.91 2.39
CA PRO A 52 2.30 9.14 2.34
C PRO A 52 1.87 10.37 1.52
N ARG A 53 2.80 11.22 1.09
CA ARG A 53 2.50 12.46 0.36
C ARG A 53 2.27 12.23 -1.13
N TYR A 54 2.78 11.12 -1.67
CA TYR A 54 2.77 10.81 -3.09
C TYR A 54 2.45 9.31 -3.27
N PRO A 55 1.80 8.91 -4.38
CA PRO A 55 1.81 7.50 -4.75
C PRO A 55 3.27 7.03 -4.93
N ASP A 56 3.57 5.76 -4.62
CA ASP A 56 4.95 5.23 -4.64
C ASP A 56 4.99 3.90 -5.41
N ALA A 57 5.32 3.97 -6.70
CA ALA A 57 5.44 2.82 -7.58
C ALA A 57 6.54 1.84 -7.14
N ARG A 58 7.61 2.35 -6.52
CA ARG A 58 8.76 1.52 -6.10
C ARG A 58 8.41 0.66 -4.90
N ALA A 59 7.70 1.21 -3.93
CA ALA A 59 7.19 0.45 -2.79
C ALA A 59 6.22 -0.66 -3.25
N ALA A 60 5.39 -0.39 -4.25
CA ALA A 60 4.51 -1.40 -4.85
C ALA A 60 5.32 -2.52 -5.52
N ALA A 61 6.37 -2.17 -6.28
CA ALA A 61 7.24 -3.14 -6.94
C ALA A 61 7.96 -4.08 -5.95
N GLU A 62 8.36 -3.58 -4.77
CA GLU A 62 8.92 -4.44 -3.72
C GLU A 62 7.90 -5.47 -3.19
N ILE A 63 6.64 -5.06 -3.02
CA ILE A 63 5.57 -5.98 -2.62
C ILE A 63 5.36 -7.04 -3.70
N ILE A 64 5.35 -6.64 -4.98
CA ILE A 64 5.17 -7.56 -6.11
C ILE A 64 6.32 -8.56 -6.20
N ARG A 65 7.58 -8.14 -6.01
CA ARG A 65 8.73 -9.05 -5.93
C ARG A 65 8.58 -10.10 -4.83
N CYS A 66 7.97 -9.74 -3.71
CA CYS A 66 7.69 -10.70 -2.65
C CYS A 66 6.55 -11.66 -3.03
N ILE A 67 5.55 -11.19 -3.78
CA ILE A 67 4.43 -12.01 -4.27
C ILE A 67 4.90 -12.99 -5.35
N ASP A 68 5.85 -12.61 -6.21
CA ASP A 68 6.41 -13.48 -7.24
C ASP A 68 6.97 -14.79 -6.65
N GLN A 69 7.62 -14.71 -5.49
CA GLN A 69 8.12 -15.89 -4.75
C GLN A 69 7.00 -16.83 -4.27
N LEU A 70 5.77 -16.32 -4.14
CA LEU A 70 4.60 -17.09 -3.71
C LEU A 70 3.80 -17.69 -4.87
N LEU A 71 4.08 -17.30 -6.11
CA LEU A 71 3.33 -17.73 -7.29
C LEU A 71 4.11 -18.82 -8.04
N PRO A 72 3.83 -20.12 -7.80
CA PRO A 72 4.62 -21.21 -8.39
C PRO A 72 4.42 -21.41 -9.90
N ILE A 73 3.50 -20.69 -10.54
CA ILE A 73 3.00 -20.99 -11.89
C ILE A 73 3.49 -19.95 -12.93
N THR A 74 3.85 -18.74 -12.52
CA THR A 74 4.17 -17.64 -13.45
C THR A 74 5.18 -16.69 -12.84
N SER A 75 6.23 -16.35 -13.60
CA SER A 75 7.12 -15.24 -13.28
C SER A 75 6.47 -13.92 -13.68
N LEU A 76 6.40 -12.96 -12.75
CA LEU A 76 5.95 -11.61 -13.04
C LEU A 76 7.09 -10.81 -13.68
N ASP A 77 6.84 -10.20 -14.85
CA ASP A 77 7.76 -9.21 -15.40
C ASP A 77 7.61 -7.92 -14.61
N ILE A 78 8.56 -7.72 -13.70
CA ILE A 78 8.54 -6.58 -12.77
C ILE A 78 8.95 -5.29 -13.48
N GLU A 79 9.71 -5.36 -14.58
CA GLU A 79 10.24 -4.15 -15.21
C GLU A 79 9.15 -3.38 -15.94
N GLU A 80 8.35 -4.07 -16.77
CA GLU A 80 7.20 -3.47 -17.46
C GLU A 80 6.18 -2.92 -16.45
N LEU A 81 5.96 -3.64 -15.35
CA LEU A 81 5.02 -3.24 -14.31
C LEU A 81 5.48 -1.99 -13.54
N ILE A 82 6.80 -1.79 -13.38
CA ILE A 82 7.34 -0.56 -12.80
C ILE A 82 7.11 0.62 -13.74
N GLU A 83 7.42 0.48 -15.03
CA GLU A 83 7.20 1.55 -16.01
C GLU A 83 5.72 1.97 -16.06
N GLU A 84 4.81 1.00 -16.06
CA GLU A 84 3.37 1.28 -16.04
C GLU A 84 2.94 1.95 -14.71
N ALA A 85 3.47 1.49 -13.58
CA ALA A 85 3.18 2.07 -12.28
C ALA A 85 3.68 3.53 -12.15
N GLU A 86 4.86 3.85 -12.69
CA GLU A 86 5.40 5.20 -12.74
C GLU A 86 4.52 6.12 -13.62
N ALA A 87 4.03 5.63 -14.75
CA ALA A 87 3.09 6.37 -15.59
C ALA A 87 1.75 6.64 -14.87
N ILE A 88 1.22 5.67 -14.13
CA ILE A 88 0.00 5.84 -13.32
C ILE A 88 0.25 6.84 -12.18
N GLU A 89 1.41 6.78 -11.52
CA GLU A 89 1.79 7.72 -10.45
C GLU A 89 1.79 9.17 -10.96
N GLU A 90 2.34 9.43 -12.15
CA GLU A 90 2.35 10.77 -12.76
C GLU A 90 0.92 11.28 -13.02
N GLN A 91 0.04 10.42 -13.54
CA GLN A 91 -1.37 10.75 -13.76
C GLN A 91 -2.11 11.05 -12.45
N VAL A 92 -1.95 10.21 -11.43
CA VAL A 92 -2.61 10.38 -10.13
C VAL A 92 -2.09 11.65 -9.43
N SER A 93 -0.79 11.89 -9.47
CA SER A 93 -0.16 13.09 -8.93
C SER A 93 -0.69 14.36 -9.60
N ALA A 94 -0.85 14.37 -10.93
CA ALA A 94 -1.46 15.48 -11.67
C ALA A 94 -2.92 15.73 -11.22
N MET A 95 -3.72 14.67 -11.09
CA MET A 95 -5.11 14.78 -10.59
C MET A 95 -5.17 15.32 -9.16
N MET A 96 -4.30 14.84 -8.27
CA MET A 96 -4.23 15.31 -6.88
C MET A 96 -3.82 16.78 -6.79
N ASN A 97 -2.90 17.24 -7.64
CA ASN A 97 -2.48 18.63 -7.69
C ASN A 97 -3.58 19.54 -8.25
N ALA A 98 -4.29 19.11 -9.29
CA ALA A 98 -5.44 19.83 -9.83
C ALA A 98 -6.55 19.97 -8.77
N ALA A 99 -6.90 18.90 -8.06
CA ALA A 99 -7.88 18.94 -6.98
C ALA A 99 -7.50 19.91 -5.85
N LYS A 100 -6.22 19.95 -5.46
CA LYS A 100 -5.73 20.91 -4.46
C LYS A 100 -5.81 22.37 -4.93
N GLN A 101 -5.61 22.63 -6.23
CA GLN A 101 -5.73 23.99 -6.79
C GLN A 101 -7.19 24.47 -6.83
N ASP A 102 -8.14 23.59 -7.15
CA ASP A 102 -9.57 23.92 -7.14
C ASP A 102 -10.10 24.25 -5.73
N GLU A 103 -9.64 23.53 -4.70
CA GLU A 103 -10.00 23.83 -3.30
C GLU A 103 -9.47 25.22 -2.85
N GLN A 104 -8.30 25.63 -3.33
CA GLN A 104 -7.70 26.93 -2.99
C GLN A 104 -8.34 28.10 -3.76
N GLY A 105 -8.80 27.88 -5.00
CA GLY A 105 -9.54 28.89 -5.78
C GLY A 105 -10.93 29.19 -5.22
N SER A 106 -11.62 28.20 -4.67
CA SER A 106 -12.97 28.36 -4.08
C SER A 106 -12.96 29.11 -2.75
N SER A 107 -11.90 28.98 -1.95
CA SER A 107 -11.81 29.64 -0.64
C SER A 107 -11.52 31.15 -0.74
N GLY A 108 -10.89 31.62 -1.83
CA GLY A 108 -10.61 33.04 -2.07
C GLY A 108 -11.79 33.84 -2.63
N ALA A 109 -12.66 33.20 -3.42
CA ALA A 109 -13.82 33.86 -4.04
C ALA A 109 -14.90 34.25 -3.02
N ASN A 110 -15.10 33.44 -1.97
CA ASN A 110 -16.12 33.68 -0.95
C ASN A 110 -15.77 34.80 0.04
N ALA A 111 -14.49 35.17 0.18
CA ALA A 111 -14.05 36.22 1.11
C ALA A 111 -14.28 37.65 0.57
N MET A 112 -14.40 37.82 -0.75
CA MET A 112 -14.57 39.14 -1.42
C MET A 112 -16.03 39.55 -1.59
N LEU A 113 -16.99 38.65 -1.33
CA LEU A 113 -18.43 38.92 -1.49
C LEU A 113 -19.11 39.48 -0.22
N TYR A 114 -18.39 39.50 0.91
CA TYR A 114 -18.86 40.05 2.20
C TYR A 114 -18.02 41.25 2.68
N GLY A 115 -17.30 41.90 1.77
CA GLY A 115 -16.58 43.16 2.01
C GLY A 115 -17.42 44.38 1.67
#